data_AF-A0A354IEP7-F1
#
_entry.id   AF-A0A354IEP7-F1
#
_cell.length_a   1.000
_cell.length_b   1.000
_cell.length_c   1.000
_cell.angle_alpha   90.00
_cell.angle_beta   90.00
_cell.angle_gamma   90.00
#
_symmetry.space_group_name_H-M   'P 1'
#
loop_
_entity.id
_entity.type
_entity.pdbx_description
1 polymer ?
#
loop_
_entity_poly.entity_id
_entity_poly.type
_entity_poly.pdbx_seq_one_letter_code
_entity_poly.pdbx_strand_id
1 'polypeptide(L)'
;MSTTVEKISSNQVKLTFDIEAARFDEAMDKAYHKLRNRVNIPGFRKGRAPRKLIENYYGEGFFYEEAFDLIFDEVYGPAVDEHKLEVVDHPSIDIQQIGSGKNLQFTCEVYVSPDVKLGEYKG
;
A
#
# COMPACT_ATOMS: atom_id res chain seq x y z
N MET A 1 -7.31 -12.25 -2.03
CA MET A 1 -5.99 -11.74 -1.58
C MET A 1 -5.02 -12.90 -1.44
N SER A 2 -3.85 -12.80 -2.05
CA SER A 2 -2.73 -13.72 -1.79
C SER A 2 -1.52 -12.93 -1.28
N THR A 3 -0.98 -13.37 -0.16
CA THR A 3 0.21 -12.80 0.46
C THR A 3 1.32 -13.84 0.38
N THR A 4 2.38 -13.53 -0.36
CA THR A 4 3.55 -14.40 -0.47
C THR A 4 4.70 -13.77 0.30
N VAL A 5 5.23 -14.50 1.28
CA VAL A 5 6.33 -14.04 2.12
C VAL A 5 7.59 -14.79 1.74
N GLU A 6 8.57 -14.07 1.20
CA GLU A 6 9.89 -14.58 0.87
C GLU A 6 10.95 -13.97 1.79
N LYS A 7 11.70 -14.82 2.51
CA LYS A 7 12.87 -14.37 3.25
C LYS A 7 14.06 -14.32 2.30
N ILE A 8 14.55 -13.11 2.00
CA ILE A 8 15.70 -12.92 1.11
C ILE A 8 17.01 -13.14 1.87
N SER A 9 17.09 -12.69 3.14
CA SER A 9 18.32 -12.76 3.94
C SER A 9 18.02 -12.80 5.45
N SER A 10 19.05 -12.93 6.29
CA SER A 10 18.96 -13.01 7.77
C SER A 10 18.08 -11.92 8.38
N ASN A 11 18.06 -10.72 7.77
CA ASN A 11 17.32 -9.55 8.23
C ASN A 11 16.42 -8.93 7.14
N GLN A 12 16.22 -9.57 5.99
CA GLN A 12 15.43 -8.97 4.88
C GLN A 12 14.29 -9.89 4.47
N VAL A 13 13.07 -9.37 4.53
CA VAL A 13 11.84 -10.07 4.16
C VAL A 13 11.16 -9.30 3.04
N LYS A 14 10.77 -10.01 1.98
CA LYS A 14 9.98 -9.51 0.87
C LYS A 14 8.57 -10.04 0.99
N LEU A 15 7.62 -9.13 1.07
CA LEU A 15 6.19 -9.40 1.14
C LEU A 15 5.60 -9.02 -0.20
N THR A 16 5.13 -10.00 -0.96
CA THR A 16 4.38 -9.75 -2.20
C THR A 16 2.91 -9.81 -1.88
N PHE A 17 2.19 -8.74 -2.20
CA PHE A 17 0.74 -8.66 -2.04
C PHE A 17 0.08 -8.62 -3.42
N ASP A 18 -0.90 -9.51 -3.62
CA ASP A 18 -1.81 -9.47 -4.76
C ASP A 18 -3.23 -9.23 -4.23
N ILE A 19 -3.78 -8.08 -4.63
CA ILE A 19 -5.06 -7.57 -4.20
C ILE A 19 -6.00 -7.51 -5.39
N GLU A 20 -7.15 -8.14 -5.22
CA GLU A 20 -8.20 -8.20 -6.23
C GLU A 20 -8.71 -6.80 -6.59
N ALA A 21 -9.00 -6.60 -7.88
CA ALA A 21 -9.52 -5.35 -8.41
C ALA A 21 -10.77 -4.82 -7.66
N ALA A 22 -11.64 -5.70 -7.15
CA ALA A 22 -12.83 -5.30 -6.39
C ALA A 22 -12.48 -4.52 -5.11
N ARG A 23 -11.44 -4.95 -4.37
CA ARG A 23 -10.96 -4.22 -3.19
C ARG A 23 -10.27 -2.92 -3.58
N PHE A 24 -9.58 -2.91 -4.71
CA PHE A 24 -8.97 -1.71 -5.26
C PHE A 24 -10.01 -0.65 -5.63
N ASP A 25 -11.13 -1.06 -6.26
CA ASP A 25 -12.22 -0.18 -6.64
C ASP A 25 -12.90 0.45 -5.41
N GLU A 26 -13.14 -0.33 -4.35
CA GLU A 26 -13.67 0.19 -3.08
C GLU A 26 -12.72 1.23 -2.44
N ALA A 27 -11.41 0.97 -2.47
CA ALA A 27 -10.41 1.93 -1.99
C ALA A 27 -10.38 3.19 -2.87
N MET A 28 -10.55 3.04 -4.19
CA MET A 28 -10.61 4.16 -5.13
C MET A 28 -11.84 5.05 -4.88
N ASP A 29 -12.98 4.47 -4.49
CA ASP A 29 -14.16 5.21 -4.06
C ASP A 29 -13.92 5.97 -2.74
N LYS A 30 -13.30 5.32 -1.75
CA LYS A 30 -12.89 5.98 -0.49
C LYS A 30 -11.93 7.15 -0.76
N ALA A 31 -10.92 6.92 -1.61
CA ALA A 31 -9.96 7.94 -2.03
C ALA A 31 -10.67 9.11 -2.72
N TYR A 32 -11.63 8.85 -3.61
CA TYR A 32 -12.46 9.90 -4.22
C TYR A 32 -13.20 10.74 -3.19
N HIS A 33 -13.83 10.12 -2.19
CA HIS A 33 -14.54 10.85 -1.14
C HIS A 33 -13.63 11.74 -0.28
N LYS A 34 -12.38 11.31 -0.05
CA LYS A 34 -11.38 12.06 0.71
C LYS A 34 -10.79 13.21 -0.11
N LEU A 35 -10.41 12.93 -1.36
CA LEU A 35 -9.74 13.87 -2.26
C LEU A 35 -10.68 14.91 -2.88
N ARG A 36 -11.95 14.59 -3.12
CA ARG A 36 -12.90 15.55 -3.74
C ARG A 36 -12.92 16.90 -3.01
N ASN A 37 -12.79 16.87 -1.68
CA ASN A 37 -12.83 18.06 -0.83
C ASN A 37 -11.54 18.89 -0.92
N ARG A 38 -10.41 18.28 -1.31
CA ARG A 38 -9.11 18.95 -1.50
C ARG A 38 -8.97 19.49 -2.92
N VAL A 39 -9.62 18.86 -3.89
CA VAL A 39 -9.58 19.21 -5.31
C VAL A 39 -10.36 20.51 -5.59
N ASN A 40 -9.76 21.40 -6.38
CA ASN A 40 -10.38 22.63 -6.87
C ASN A 40 -10.36 22.64 -8.40
N ILE A 41 -11.54 22.49 -9.01
CA ILE A 41 -11.68 22.50 -10.47
C ILE A 41 -12.43 23.77 -10.89
N PRO A 42 -11.88 24.56 -11.83
CA PRO A 42 -12.57 25.71 -12.38
C PRO A 42 -13.98 25.36 -12.88
N GLY A 43 -14.99 26.10 -12.43
CA GLY A 43 -16.40 25.88 -12.81
C GLY A 43 -17.20 25.00 -11.85
N PHE A 44 -16.57 24.29 -10.92
CA PHE A 44 -17.26 23.53 -9.87
C PHE A 44 -16.98 24.08 -8.49
N ARG A 45 -18.00 24.10 -7.62
CA ARG A 45 -17.80 24.38 -6.19
C ARG A 45 -16.87 23.30 -5.62
N LYS A 46 -15.86 23.72 -4.84
CA LYS A 46 -14.93 22.81 -4.12
C LYS A 46 -15.67 21.62 -3.51
N GLY A 47 -15.21 20.39 -3.79
CA GLY A 47 -15.87 19.17 -3.30
C GLY A 47 -16.98 18.58 -4.19
N ARG A 48 -17.43 19.29 -5.23
CA ARG A 48 -18.60 18.90 -6.03
C ARG A 48 -18.30 18.57 -7.49
N ALA A 49 -17.02 18.44 -7.85
CA ALA A 49 -16.65 18.02 -9.19
C ALA A 49 -16.96 16.52 -9.39
N PRO A 50 -17.51 16.11 -10.54
CA PRO A 50 -17.70 14.69 -10.87
C PRO A 50 -16.36 13.96 -11.03
N ARG A 51 -16.30 12.69 -10.61
CA ARG A 51 -15.10 11.83 -10.67
C ARG A 51 -14.38 11.85 -12.02
N LYS A 52 -15.11 11.61 -13.12
CA LYS A 52 -14.56 11.63 -14.48
C LYS A 52 -13.83 12.93 -14.82
N LEU A 53 -14.29 14.05 -14.27
CA LEU A 53 -13.72 15.36 -14.56
C LEU A 53 -12.46 15.61 -13.72
N ILE A 54 -12.40 15.05 -12.51
CA ILE A 54 -11.19 15.04 -11.69
C ILE A 54 -10.12 14.16 -12.31
N GLU A 55 -10.49 12.95 -12.76
CA GLU A 55 -9.58 12.04 -13.49
C GLU A 55 -9.02 12.69 -14.75
N ASN A 56 -9.84 13.42 -15.52
CA ASN A 56 -9.37 14.16 -16.70
C ASN A 56 -8.44 15.34 -16.38
N TYR A 57 -8.63 16.01 -15.24
CA TYR A 57 -7.87 17.21 -14.89
C TYR A 57 -6.56 16.91 -14.16
N TYR A 58 -6.56 15.91 -13.27
CA TYR A 58 -5.39 15.51 -12.47
C TYR A 58 -4.70 14.25 -12.99
N GLY A 59 -5.32 13.54 -13.94
CA GLY A 59 -4.88 12.23 -14.40
C GLY A 59 -5.44 11.09 -13.56
N GLU A 60 -5.61 9.92 -14.17
CA GLU A 60 -6.08 8.71 -13.50
C GLU A 60 -5.17 8.28 -12.34
N GLY A 61 -3.89 8.65 -12.38
CA GLY A 61 -2.89 8.38 -11.35
C GLY A 61 -3.14 9.07 -10.00
N PHE A 62 -3.91 10.16 -9.96
CA PHE A 62 -4.10 10.94 -8.74
C PHE A 62 -4.86 10.18 -7.66
N PHE A 63 -5.80 9.31 -8.06
CA PHE A 63 -6.52 8.46 -7.11
C PHE A 63 -5.75 7.19 -6.77
N TYR A 64 -4.82 6.78 -7.64
CA TYR A 64 -4.04 5.56 -7.43
C TYR A 64 -3.11 5.66 -6.24
N GLU A 65 -2.45 6.80 -6.02
CA GLU A 65 -1.59 7.01 -4.85
C GLU A 65 -2.41 6.91 -3.54
N GLU A 66 -3.51 7.64 -3.43
CA GLU A 66 -4.31 7.65 -2.20
C GLU A 66 -5.05 6.31 -1.97
N ALA A 67 -5.51 5.65 -3.05
CA ALA A 67 -6.10 4.32 -2.94
C ALA A 67 -5.05 3.28 -2.54
N PHE A 68 -3.83 3.39 -3.06
CA PHE A 68 -2.71 2.56 -2.70
C PHE A 68 -2.36 2.73 -1.22
N ASP A 69 -2.22 3.96 -0.74
CA ASP A 69 -1.90 4.24 0.67
C ASP A 69 -2.97 3.67 1.62
N LEU A 70 -4.25 3.82 1.28
CA LEU A 70 -5.34 3.25 2.08
C LEU A 70 -5.25 1.72 2.17
N ILE A 71 -4.96 1.07 1.05
CA ILE A 71 -4.82 -0.39 0.99
C ILE A 71 -3.55 -0.83 1.72
N PHE A 72 -2.46 -0.10 1.53
CA PHE A 72 -1.18 -0.36 2.16
C PHE A 72 -1.34 -0.35 3.68
N ASP A 73 -1.95 0.68 4.26
CA ASP A 73 -2.22 0.74 5.70
C ASP A 73 -3.12 -0.40 6.18
N GLU A 74 -4.15 -0.76 5.41
CA GLU A 74 -5.07 -1.87 5.75
C GLU A 74 -4.39 -3.24 5.70
N VAL A 75 -3.37 -3.45 4.86
CA VAL A 75 -2.74 -4.76 4.61
C VAL A 75 -1.40 -4.91 5.34
N TYR A 76 -0.63 -3.83 5.47
CA TYR A 76 0.69 -3.84 6.07
C TYR A 76 0.62 -4.13 7.58
N GLY A 77 -0.27 -3.45 8.32
CA GLY A 77 -0.42 -3.66 9.76
C GLY A 77 -0.69 -5.13 10.12
N PRO A 78 -1.73 -5.77 9.56
CA PRO A 78 -2.01 -7.18 9.80
C PRO A 78 -0.87 -8.11 9.37
N ALA A 79 -0.20 -7.83 8.25
CA ALA A 79 0.91 -8.66 7.79
C ALA A 79 2.12 -8.61 8.72
N VAL A 80 2.43 -7.44 9.29
CA VAL A 80 3.51 -7.29 10.28
C VAL A 80 3.18 -8.02 11.57
N ASP A 81 1.94 -7.89 12.06
CA ASP A 81 1.47 -8.55 13.29
C ASP A 81 1.41 -10.07 13.13
N GLU A 82 0.90 -10.58 12.01
CA GLU A 82 0.79 -12.01 11.72
C GLU A 82 2.16 -12.69 11.68
N HIS A 83 3.16 -11.98 11.16
CA HIS A 83 4.53 -12.48 11.07
C HIS A 83 5.41 -12.11 12.29
N LYS A 84 4.87 -11.38 13.27
CA LYS A 84 5.59 -10.87 14.46
C LYS A 84 6.95 -10.26 14.10
N LEU A 85 6.99 -9.54 12.99
CA LEU A 85 8.22 -8.96 12.50
C LEU A 85 8.48 -7.67 13.28
N GLU A 86 9.56 -7.63 14.04
CA GLU A 86 10.10 -6.37 14.55
C GLU A 86 10.74 -5.63 13.38
N VAL A 87 9.92 -4.87 12.65
CA VAL A 87 10.36 -4.05 11.53
C VAL A 87 11.14 -2.87 12.09
N VAL A 88 12.39 -2.74 11.63
CA VAL A 88 13.32 -1.70 12.12
C VAL A 88 13.43 -0.53 11.14
N ASP A 89 13.02 -0.73 9.89
CA ASP A 89 13.17 0.26 8.82
C ASP A 89 11.86 0.49 8.06
N HIS A 90 11.75 1.63 7.37
CA HIS A 90 10.62 1.90 6.50
C HIS A 90 10.57 0.87 5.35
N PRO A 91 9.38 0.31 5.04
CA PRO A 91 9.22 -0.62 3.94
C PRO A 91 9.58 0.05 2.61
N SER A 92 10.44 -0.58 1.82
CA SER A 92 10.65 -0.19 0.43
C SER A 92 9.51 -0.76 -0.40
N ILE A 93 8.74 0.12 -1.03
CA ILE A 93 7.54 -0.23 -1.79
C ILE A 93 7.88 -0.21 -3.28
N ASP A 94 7.67 -1.35 -3.94
CA ASP A 94 7.79 -1.50 -5.39
C ASP A 94 6.45 -1.90 -6.00
N ILE A 95 5.86 -1.02 -6.79
CA ILE A 95 4.55 -1.21 -7.43
C ILE A 95 4.78 -1.91 -8.77
N GLN A 96 4.51 -3.21 -8.83
CA GLN A 96 4.69 -4.00 -10.05
C GLN A 96 3.53 -3.81 -11.03
N GLN A 97 2.30 -3.70 -10.51
CA GLN A 97 1.12 -3.52 -11.33
C GLN A 97 0.10 -2.63 -10.62
N ILE A 98 -0.27 -1.54 -11.29
CA ILE A 98 -1.33 -0.63 -10.88
C ILE A 98 -2.14 -0.20 -12.10
N GLY A 99 -3.47 -0.25 -12.00
CA GLY A 99 -4.37 0.21 -13.05
C GLY A 99 -5.84 -0.04 -12.75
N SER A 100 -6.69 0.87 -13.20
CA SER A 100 -8.15 0.77 -13.07
C SER A 100 -8.67 -0.56 -13.64
N GLY A 101 -9.39 -1.34 -12.82
CA GLY A 101 -9.95 -2.63 -13.19
C GLY A 101 -8.94 -3.77 -13.32
N LYS A 102 -7.68 -3.58 -12.90
CA LYS A 102 -6.66 -4.63 -12.79
C LYS A 102 -6.33 -4.90 -11.32
N ASN A 103 -5.81 -6.09 -11.05
CA ASN A 103 -5.32 -6.41 -9.71
C ASN A 103 -4.16 -5.49 -9.35
N LEU A 104 -4.10 -5.11 -8.07
CA LEU A 104 -3.01 -4.34 -7.53
C LEU A 104 -1.96 -5.34 -7.02
N GLN A 105 -0.81 -5.37 -7.70
CA GLN A 105 0.33 -6.17 -7.28
C GLN A 105 1.46 -5.25 -6.84
N PHE A 106 1.86 -5.36 -5.59
CA PHE A 106 2.99 -4.62 -5.06
C PHE A 106 3.84 -5.50 -4.15
N THR A 107 5.09 -5.10 -4.03
CA THR A 107 6.09 -5.78 -3.22
C THR A 107 6.61 -4.82 -2.18
N CYS A 108 6.69 -5.31 -0.94
CA CYS A 108 7.24 -4.58 0.19
C CYS A 108 8.47 -5.31 0.68
N GLU A 109 9.61 -4.64 0.66
CA GLU A 109 10.82 -5.15 1.28
C GLU A 109 10.98 -4.49 2.64
N VAL A 110 11.01 -5.31 3.70
CA VAL A 110 11.17 -4.88 5.09
C VAL A 110 12.43 -5.48 5.69
N TYR A 111 13.12 -4.67 6.49
CA TYR A 111 14.23 -5.13 7.32
C TYR A 111 13.74 -5.48 8.72
N VAL A 112 14.08 -6.69 9.16
CA VAL A 112 13.64 -7.27 10.42
C VAL A 112 14.82 -7.46 11.37
N SER A 113 14.59 -7.26 12.66
CA SER A 113 15.62 -7.47 13.68
C SER A 113 16.08 -8.93 13.68
N PRO A 114 17.40 -9.20 13.69
CA PRO A 114 17.91 -10.56 13.82
C PRO A 114 17.54 -11.12 15.20
N ASP A 115 17.20 -12.40 15.25
CA ASP A 115 16.99 -13.14 16.49
C ASP A 115 18.37 -13.38 17.15
N VAL A 116 18.83 -12.43 17.97
CA VAL A 116 20.15 -12.49 18.61
C VAL A 116 20.09 -13.49 19.76
N LYS A 117 20.39 -14.76 19.48
CA LYS A 117 20.67 -15.76 20.52
C LYS A 117 22.07 -15.52 21.09
N LEU A 118 22.14 -14.84 22.23
CA LEU A 118 23.35 -14.79 23.06
C LEU A 118 23.79 -16.22 23.38
N GLY A 119 24.96 -16.63 22.85
CA GLY A 119 25.58 -17.89 23.24
C GLY A 119 25.98 -17.86 24.72
N GLU A 120 25.94 -19.02 25.39
CA GLU A 120 26.28 -19.15 26.81
C GLU A 120 27.62 -18.48 27.11
N TYR A 121 27.54 -17.40 27.87
CA TYR A 121 28.69 -16.63 28.34
C TYR A 121 29.49 -17.50 29.31
N LYS A 122 30.56 -18.14 28.82
CA LYS A 122 31.53 -18.84 29.66
C LYS A 122 32.51 -17.83 30.25
N GLY A 123 32.08 -17.21 31.35
CA GLY A 123 32.96 -16.60 32.35
C GLY A 123 33.47 -17.66 33.31
#